data_AF-A0A6G2DG79-F1
#
_entry.id   AF-A0A6G2DG79-F1
#
_cell.length_a   1.000
_cell.length_b   1.000
_cell.length_c   1.000
_cell.angle_alpha   90.00
_cell.angle_beta   90.00
_cell.angle_gamma   90.00
#
_symmetry.space_group_name_H-M   'P 1'
#
loop_
_entity.id
_entity.type
_entity.pdbx_description
1 polymer ?
#
loop_
_entity_poly.entity_id
_entity_poly.type
_entity_poly.pdbx_seq_one_letter_code
_entity_poly.pdbx_strand_id
1 'polypeptide(L)'
;FNNADDLKQYVHNMFDVVYMLEYLEGNSILKLDTNQKQQLLRKVTNEYHPDPDGNKVYATNVVRNITVEEVERLRSFNDLIDNNILSSREYASGKYE
;
A
#
# COMPACT_ATOMS: atom_id res chain seq x y z
N PHE A 1 6.17 15.68 24.91
CA PHE A 1 6.05 14.27 25.32
C PHE A 1 6.88 14.08 26.57
N ASN A 2 6.27 13.70 27.68
CA ASN A 2 6.95 13.56 28.98
C ASN A 2 7.50 12.15 29.20
N ASN A 3 6.95 11.14 28.51
CA ASN A 3 7.41 9.75 28.56
C ASN A 3 7.05 8.99 27.27
N ALA A 4 7.40 7.71 27.22
CA ALA A 4 7.11 6.83 26.09
C ALA A 4 5.60 6.55 25.90
N ASP A 5 4.82 6.59 26.98
CA ASP A 5 3.36 6.39 26.91
C ASP A 5 2.66 7.57 26.22
N ASP A 6 3.11 8.80 26.46
CA ASP A 6 2.63 10.00 25.76
C ASP A 6 2.87 9.88 24.24
N LEU A 7 4.05 9.39 23.84
CA LEU A 7 4.37 9.16 22.42
C LEU A 7 3.50 8.06 21.83
N LYS A 8 3.36 6.93 22.53
CA LYS A 8 2.51 5.81 22.11
C LYS A 8 1.08 6.26 21.91
N GLN A 9 0.52 7.01 22.86
CA GLN A 9 -0.86 7.50 22.77
C GLN A 9 -1.03 8.49 21.64
N TYR A 10 -0.08 9.41 21.44
CA TYR A 10 -0.10 10.34 20.33
C TYR A 10 -0.09 9.63 18.97
N VAL A 11 0.85 8.70 18.78
CA VAL A 11 0.96 7.93 17.52
C VAL A 11 -0.28 7.07 17.31
N HIS A 12 -0.82 6.44 18.35
CA HIS A 12 -2.05 5.65 18.25
C HIS A 12 -3.23 6.50 17.75
N ASN A 13 -3.49 7.64 18.39
CA ASN A 13 -4.57 8.54 18.00
C ASN A 13 -4.36 9.12 16.58
N MET A 14 -3.11 9.38 16.19
CA MET A 14 -2.78 9.79 14.83
C MET A 14 -3.13 8.70 13.82
N PHE A 15 -2.74 7.45 14.09
CA PHE A 15 -3.07 6.32 13.23
C PHE A 15 -4.57 6.00 13.21
N ASP A 16 -5.32 6.19 14.30
CA ASP A 16 -6.78 6.04 14.29
C ASP A 16 -7.44 6.97 13.24
N VAL A 17 -6.98 8.23 13.17
CA VAL A 17 -7.47 9.18 12.17
C VAL A 17 -7.03 8.79 10.78
N VAL A 18 -5.75 8.42 10.59
CA VAL A 18 -5.22 7.98 9.28
C VAL A 18 -6.00 6.77 8.77
N TYR A 19 -6.17 5.73 9.59
CA TYR A 19 -6.90 4.52 9.22
C TYR A 19 -8.37 4.80 8.89
N MET A 20 -9.04 5.68 9.64
CA MET A 20 -10.40 6.07 9.29
C MET A 20 -10.45 6.74 7.90
N LEU A 21 -9.53 7.65 7.61
CA LEU A 21 -9.46 8.34 6.32
C LEU A 21 -9.10 7.38 5.17
N GLU A 22 -8.12 6.50 5.36
CA GLU A 22 -7.73 5.47 4.39
C GLU A 22 -8.87 4.49 4.13
N TYR A 23 -9.62 4.10 5.18
CA TYR A 23 -10.82 3.27 5.02
C TYR A 23 -11.88 3.96 4.16
N LEU A 24 -12.15 5.25 4.41
CA LEU A 24 -13.09 6.03 3.60
C LEU A 24 -12.60 6.19 2.15
N GLU A 25 -11.31 6.47 1.94
CA GLU A 25 -10.71 6.57 0.61
C GLU A 25 -10.81 5.24 -0.15
N GLY A 26 -10.42 4.12 0.46
CA GLY A 26 -10.49 2.80 -0.16
C GLY A 26 -11.92 2.44 -0.56
N ASN A 27 -12.90 2.68 0.31
CA ASN A 27 -14.32 2.48 -0.03
C ASN A 27 -14.82 3.40 -1.15
N SER A 28 -14.29 4.62 -1.24
CA SER A 28 -14.60 5.54 -2.34
C SER A 28 -14.01 5.04 -3.66
N ILE A 29 -12.74 4.64 -3.67
CA ILE A 29 -12.05 4.10 -4.85
C ILE A 29 -12.73 2.84 -5.38
N LEU A 30 -13.23 1.96 -4.50
CA LEU A 30 -13.93 0.74 -4.91
C LEU A 30 -15.20 0.99 -5.73
N LYS A 31 -15.80 2.18 -5.64
CA LYS A 31 -16.98 2.59 -6.42
C LYS A 31 -16.64 3.13 -7.81
N LEU A 32 -15.35 3.39 -8.09
CA LEU A 32 -14.88 3.91 -9.37
C LEU A 32 -14.86 2.81 -10.45
N ASP A 33 -14.80 3.23 -11.71
CA ASP A 33 -14.63 2.31 -12.83
C ASP A 33 -13.19 1.75 -12.92
N THR A 34 -13.01 0.72 -13.74
CA THR A 34 -11.73 0.01 -13.90
C THR A 34 -10.60 0.93 -14.34
N ASN A 35 -10.85 1.85 -15.29
CA ASN A 35 -9.82 2.75 -15.82
C ASN A 35 -9.37 3.75 -14.74
N GLN A 36 -10.32 4.32 -14.00
CA GLN A 36 -10.04 5.21 -12.89
C GLN A 36 -9.24 4.51 -11.79
N LYS A 37 -9.63 3.28 -11.43
CA LYS A 37 -8.90 2.45 -10.46
C LYS A 37 -7.46 2.18 -10.93
N GLN A 38 -7.25 1.84 -12.20
CA GLN A 38 -5.89 1.63 -12.73
C GLN A 38 -5.02 2.89 -12.65
N GLN A 39 -5.61 4.07 -12.84
CA GLN A 39 -4.87 5.33 -12.72
C GLN A 39 -4.46 5.61 -11.28
N LEU A 40 -5.36 5.37 -10.33
CA LEU A 40 -5.21 5.73 -8.92
C LEU A 40 -4.50 4.68 -8.06
N LEU A 41 -4.40 3.43 -8.51
CA LEU A 41 -3.88 2.33 -7.72
C LEU A 41 -2.57 1.79 -8.30
N ARG A 42 -1.69 1.33 -7.41
CA ARG A 42 -0.48 0.56 -7.72
C ARG A 42 -0.46 -0.71 -6.88
N LYS A 43 0.38 -1.65 -7.30
CA LYS A 43 0.67 -2.86 -6.54
C LYS A 43 2.11 -2.86 -6.08
N VAL A 44 2.34 -3.14 -4.80
CA VAL A 44 3.67 -3.37 -4.25
C VAL A 44 3.95 -4.86 -4.17
N THR A 45 5.16 -5.24 -4.52
CA THR A 45 5.68 -6.61 -4.46
C THR A 45 7.10 -6.61 -3.93
N ASN A 46 7.52 -7.75 -3.40
CA ASN A 46 8.88 -7.97 -2.91
C ASN A 46 9.69 -8.74 -3.95
N GLU A 47 10.82 -8.19 -4.36
CA GLU A 47 11.83 -8.90 -5.15
C GLU A 47 13.01 -9.31 -4.27
N TYR A 48 13.55 -10.50 -4.50
CA TYR A 48 14.70 -11.03 -3.75
C TYR A 48 15.91 -11.16 -4.68
N HIS A 49 16.94 -10.37 -4.40
CA HIS A 49 18.20 -10.36 -5.15
C HIS A 49 19.32 -10.95 -4.28
N PRO A 50 20.34 -11.60 -4.87
CA PRO A 50 21.51 -12.02 -4.10
C PRO A 50 22.19 -10.79 -3.48
N ASP A 51 22.46 -10.87 -2.19
CA ASP A 51 23.35 -9.94 -1.51
C ASP A 51 24.83 -10.25 -1.87
N PRO A 52 25.79 -9.39 -1.48
CA PRO A 52 27.22 -9.63 -1.73
C PRO A 52 27.73 -10.97 -1.15
N ASP A 53 27.05 -11.53 -0.16
CA ASP A 53 27.36 -12.80 0.48
C ASP A 53 26.68 -14.00 -0.23
N GLY A 54 25.91 -13.75 -1.29
CA GLY A 54 25.22 -14.75 -2.12
C GLY A 54 23.84 -15.19 -1.61
N ASN A 55 23.35 -14.62 -0.50
CA ASN A 55 22.04 -14.96 0.08
C ASN A 55 20.92 -14.13 -0.55
N LYS A 56 19.70 -14.70 -0.64
CA LYS A 56 18.50 -14.02 -1.18
C LYS A 56 17.43 -13.82 -0.11
N VAL A 57 17.83 -13.32 1.06
CA VAL A 57 16.94 -13.17 2.22
C VAL A 57 16.35 -11.77 2.34
N TYR A 58 17.06 -10.76 1.86
CA TYR A 58 16.60 -9.37 1.88
C TYR A 58 15.73 -9.08 0.65
N ALA A 59 14.60 -8.41 0.89
CA ALA A 59 13.66 -8.05 -0.15
C ALA A 59 13.76 -6.55 -0.48
N THR A 60 13.67 -6.24 -1.76
CA THR A 60 13.50 -4.88 -2.27
C THR A 60 12.04 -4.68 -2.66
N ASN A 61 11.43 -3.59 -2.20
CA ASN A 61 10.07 -3.24 -2.59
C ASN A 61 10.05 -2.75 -4.04
N VAL A 62 9.12 -3.27 -4.82
CA VAL A 62 8.88 -2.84 -6.20
C VAL A 62 7.43 -2.45 -6.35
N VAL A 63 7.20 -1.19 -6.71
CA VAL A 63 5.89 -0.65 -7.03
C VAL A 63 5.69 -0.71 -8.53
N ARG A 64 4.57 -1.27 -8.96
CA ARG A 64 4.20 -1.36 -10.37
C ARG A 64 2.75 -0.94 -10.62
N ASN A 65 2.46 -0.67 -11.88
CA ASN A 65 1.08 -0.49 -12.32
C ASN A 65 0.28 -1.77 -12.04
N ILE A 66 -0.96 -1.58 -11.60
CA ILE A 66 -1.92 -2.66 -11.42
C ILE A 66 -2.51 -3.05 -12.78
N THR A 67 -2.65 -4.35 -13.02
CA THR A 67 -3.25 -4.86 -14.27
C THR A 67 -4.78 -4.74 -14.25
N VAL A 68 -5.42 -4.82 -15.41
CA VAL A 68 -6.90 -4.76 -15.51
C VAL A 68 -7.50 -5.92 -14.73
N GLU A 69 -6.94 -7.12 -14.90
CA GLU A 69 -7.39 -8.35 -14.28
C GLU A 69 -7.25 -8.31 -12.75
N GLU A 70 -6.22 -7.64 -12.23
CA GLU A 70 -6.06 -7.41 -10.80
C GLU A 70 -7.08 -6.41 -10.27
N VAL A 71 -7.34 -5.30 -10.99
CA VAL A 71 -8.37 -4.32 -10.61
C VAL A 71 -9.76 -4.94 -10.57
N GLU A 72 -10.08 -5.82 -11.52
CA GLU A 72 -11.36 -6.51 -11.56
C GLU A 72 -11.57 -7.46 -10.37
N ARG A 73 -10.52 -7.85 -9.66
CA ARG A 73 -10.63 -8.65 -8.43
C ARG A 73 -10.87 -7.80 -7.19
N LEU A 74 -10.70 -6.48 -7.27
CA LEU A 74 -10.91 -5.57 -6.13
C LEU A 74 -12.40 -5.24 -5.97
N ARG A 75 -13.09 -6.00 -5.10
CA ARG A 75 -14.54 -5.89 -4.84
C ARG A 75 -14.88 -5.43 -3.42
N SER A 76 -13.91 -5.49 -2.52
CA SER A 76 -14.05 -5.13 -1.11
C SER A 76 -12.82 -4.38 -0.62
N PHE A 77 -12.94 -3.70 0.53
CA PHE A 77 -11.81 -3.03 1.16
C PHE A 77 -10.69 -4.02 1.52
N ASN A 78 -11.05 -5.23 1.97
CA ASN A 78 -10.08 -6.28 2.28
C ASN A 78 -9.29 -6.72 1.05
N ASP A 79 -9.89 -6.72 -0.15
CA ASP A 79 -9.16 -7.04 -1.37
C ASP A 79 -8.01 -6.06 -1.62
N LEU A 80 -8.13 -4.80 -1.21
CA LEU A 80 -7.05 -3.82 -1.32
C LEU A 80 -5.85 -4.22 -0.44
N ILE A 81 -6.13 -4.70 0.77
CA ILE A 81 -5.12 -5.15 1.73
C ILE A 81 -4.48 -6.45 1.24
N ASP A 82 -5.30 -7.47 0.98
CA ASP A 82 -4.85 -8.82 0.65
C ASP A 82 -4.05 -8.88 -0.67
N ASN A 83 -4.28 -7.92 -1.57
CA ASN A 83 -3.58 -7.85 -2.86
C ASN A 83 -2.40 -6.86 -2.88
N ASN A 84 -2.01 -6.31 -1.72
CA ASN A 84 -0.90 -5.36 -1.57
C ASN A 84 -1.06 -4.11 -2.45
N ILE A 85 -2.24 -3.49 -2.38
CA ILE A 85 -2.59 -2.33 -3.19
C ILE A 85 -2.33 -1.04 -2.42
N LEU A 86 -1.79 -0.04 -3.10
CA LEU A 86 -1.55 1.30 -2.56
C LEU A 86 -2.00 2.40 -3.52
N SER A 87 -2.18 3.60 -3.00
CA SER A 87 -2.48 4.80 -3.79
C SER A 87 -1.27 5.21 -4.63
N SER A 88 -1.51 5.60 -5.88
CA SER A 88 -0.47 6.10 -6.78
C SER A 88 -0.09 7.57 -6.56
N ARG A 89 -0.76 8.27 -5.63
CA ARG A 89 -0.62 9.73 -5.44
C ARG A 89 0.82 10.12 -5.14
N GLU A 90 1.45 9.41 -4.22
CA GLU A 90 2.82 9.68 -3.74
C GLU A 90 3.81 8.58 -4.16
N TYR A 91 3.33 7.49 -4.75
CA TYR A 91 4.14 6.32 -5.10
C TYR A 91 4.18 6.11 -6.62
N ALA A 92 5.29 6.51 -7.22
CA ALA A 92 5.61 6.23 -8.60
C ALA A 92 5.98 4.75 -8.80
N SER A 93 5.84 4.27 -10.03
CA SER A 93 6.30 2.92 -10.37
C SER A 93 7.83 2.88 -10.39
N GLY A 94 8.41 1.89 -9.74
CA GLY A 94 9.86 1.78 -9.59
C GLY A 94 10.29 0.83 -8.47
N LYS A 95 11.60 0.64 -8.37
CA LYS A 95 12.24 -0.02 -7.24
C LYS A 95 12.50 1.00 -6.14
N TYR A 96 12.28 0.59 -4.90
CA TYR A 96 12.48 1.40 -3.71
C TYR A 96 13.55 0.74 -2.84
N GLU A 97 14.67 1.45 -2.68
CA GLU A 97 15.89 1.02 -1.98
C GLU A 97 16.24 1.97 -0.82
#